data_AF-A0A382GHR8-F1
#
_entry.id   AF-A0A382GHR8-F1
#
_cell.length_a   1.000
_cell.length_b   1.000
_cell.length_c   1.000
_cell.angle_alpha   90.00
_cell.angle_beta   90.00
_cell.angle_gamma   90.00
#
_symmetry.space_group_name_H-M   'P 1'
#
loop_
_entity.id
_entity.type
_entity.pdbx_description
1 polymer ?
#
loop_
_entity_poly.entity_id
_entity_poly.type
_entity_poly.pdbx_seq_one_letter_code
_entity_poly.pdbx_strand_id
1 'polypeptide(L)'
;VKLILQRVISASVSINNEEIANISKGILVLFGVEKGDGESQVFFLADKTLNLRIFPDNRGKMNFSCVDIEGDVLVVSQFTLAGDCSRGRRPGFDRAADPHTAREYYELYIELLNKSGLKVSTGR
;
A
#
# COMPACT_ATOMS: atom_id res chain seq x y z
N VAL A 1 8.10 0.66 8.32
CA VAL A 1 7.20 0.09 7.30
C VAL A 1 7.55 0.80 6.01
N LYS A 2 7.54 0.10 4.88
CA LYS A 2 7.81 0.68 3.56
C LYS A 2 6.59 0.53 2.67
N LEU A 3 6.22 1.63 2.01
CA LEU A 3 5.17 1.64 1.01
C LEU A 3 5.74 2.07 -0.34
N ILE A 4 5.24 1.47 -1.41
CA ILE A 4 5.23 2.10 -2.72
C ILE A 4 3.78 2.42 -3.06
N LEU A 5 3.49 3.70 -3.28
CA LEU A 5 2.19 4.18 -3.72
C LEU A 5 2.22 4.46 -5.21
N GLN A 6 1.27 3.89 -5.94
CA GLN A 6 1.07 4.16 -7.36
C GLN A 6 -0.33 4.74 -7.56
N ARG A 7 -0.39 5.96 -8.10
CA ARG A 7 -1.65 6.52 -8.57
C ARG A 7 -2.09 5.77 -9.82
N VAL A 8 -3.29 5.21 -9.79
CA VAL A 8 -3.81 4.37 -10.88
C VAL A 8 -5.15 4.89 -11.40
N ILE A 9 -5.41 4.60 -12.68
CA ILE A 9 -6.76 4.73 -13.26
C ILE A 9 -7.62 3.49 -12.96
N SER A 10 -6.96 2.35 -12.74
CA SER A 10 -7.54 1.07 -12.33
C SER A 10 -6.40 0.13 -11.91
N ALA A 11 -6.67 -0.83 -11.03
CA ALA A 11 -5.75 -1.91 -10.70
C ALA A 11 -6.52 -3.14 -10.20
N SER A 12 -5.96 -4.34 -10.39
CA SER A 12 -6.54 -5.58 -9.89
C SER A 12 -5.48 -6.60 -9.47
N VAL A 13 -5.92 -7.60 -8.70
CA VAL A 13 -5.14 -8.76 -8.30
C VAL A 13 -5.85 -10.01 -8.80
N SER A 14 -5.09 -10.89 -9.46
CA SER A 14 -5.57 -12.20 -9.88
C SER A 14 -4.69 -13.31 -9.32
N ILE A 15 -5.31 -14.43 -8.95
CA ILE A 15 -4.63 -15.67 -8.54
C ILE A 15 -5.15 -16.78 -9.45
N ASN A 16 -4.26 -17.55 -10.07
CA ASN A 16 -4.65 -18.61 -11.01
C ASN A 16 -5.62 -18.14 -12.12
N ASN A 17 -5.39 -16.93 -12.66
CA ASN A 17 -6.24 -16.24 -13.64
C ASN A 17 -7.65 -15.86 -13.17
N GLU A 18 -7.96 -16.00 -11.87
CA GLU A 18 -9.20 -15.50 -11.27
C GLU A 18 -8.93 -14.15 -10.62
N GLU A 19 -9.67 -13.11 -11.03
CA GLU A 19 -9.60 -11.79 -10.38
C GLU A 19 -10.28 -11.85 -9.01
N ILE A 20 -9.51 -11.61 -7.95
CA ILE A 20 -9.99 -11.66 -6.56
C ILE A 20 -10.29 -10.27 -6.00
N ALA A 21 -9.74 -9.21 -6.61
CA ALA A 21 -9.90 -7.84 -6.19
C ALA A 21 -9.62 -6.88 -7.34
N ASN A 22 -10.40 -5.80 -7.43
CA ASN A 22 -10.15 -4.69 -8.34
C ASN A 22 -10.56 -3.35 -7.74
N ILE A 23 -9.94 -2.30 -8.26
CA ILE A 23 -10.25 -0.92 -7.97
C ILE A 23 -10.34 -0.11 -9.27
N SER A 24 -11.15 0.94 -9.22
CA SER A 24 -11.19 1.98 -10.23
C SER A 24 -10.07 3.00 -9.98
N LYS A 25 -10.30 4.29 -10.27
CA LYS A 25 -9.35 5.37 -10.02
C LYS A 25 -9.01 5.43 -8.53
N GLY A 26 -7.71 5.46 -8.22
CA GLY A 26 -7.29 5.29 -6.84
C GLY A 26 -5.79 5.13 -6.65
N ILE A 27 -5.43 4.42 -5.58
CA ILE A 27 -4.04 4.12 -5.21
C ILE A 27 -3.84 2.59 -5.12
N LEU A 28 -2.86 2.07 -5.86
CA LEU A 28 -2.26 0.77 -5.57
C LEU A 28 -1.13 0.96 -4.55
N VAL A 29 -1.22 0.23 -3.45
CA VAL A 29 -0.24 0.21 -2.36
C VAL A 29 0.47 -1.13 -2.37
N LEU A 30 1.79 -1.10 -2.54
CA LEU A 30 2.66 -2.23 -2.21
C LEU A 30 3.18 -2.03 -0.79
N PHE A 31 2.81 -2.94 0.12
CA PHE A 31 3.05 -2.81 1.56
C PHE A 31 4.14 -3.79 2.02
N GLY A 32 5.22 -3.28 2.60
CA GLY A 32 6.32 -4.08 3.12
C GLY A 32 6.66 -3.71 4.57
N VAL A 33 7.06 -4.70 5.36
CA VAL A 33 7.43 -4.54 6.77
C VAL A 33 8.87 -4.98 6.99
N GLU A 34 9.64 -4.17 7.71
CA GLU A 34 11.01 -4.44 8.09
C GLU A 34 11.12 -4.74 9.59
N LYS A 35 12.19 -5.42 9.99
CA LYS A 35 12.51 -5.66 11.40
C LYS A 35 12.69 -4.34 12.15
N GLY A 36 12.10 -4.25 13.33
CA GLY A 36 12.16 -3.06 14.18
C GLY A 36 11.14 -1.98 13.82
N ASP A 37 10.31 -2.20 12.80
CA ASP A 37 9.11 -1.40 12.61
C ASP A 37 8.16 -1.52 13.80
N GLY A 38 7.38 -0.46 14.05
CA GLY A 38 6.35 -0.44 15.07
C GLY A 38 5.01 0.03 14.53
N GLU A 39 3.96 -0.10 15.35
CA GLU A 39 2.61 0.32 14.99
C GLU A 39 2.53 1.81 14.64
N SER A 40 3.32 2.67 15.30
CA SER A 40 3.35 4.12 15.05
C SER A 40 3.63 4.46 13.57
N GLN A 41 4.47 3.68 12.90
CA GLN A 41 4.76 3.82 11.49
C GLN A 41 3.56 3.40 10.63
N VAL A 42 2.82 2.37 11.04
CA VAL A 42 1.59 1.93 10.36
C VAL A 42 0.53 3.02 10.42
N PHE A 43 0.27 3.58 11.61
CA PHE A 43 -0.67 4.71 11.79
C PHE A 43 -0.29 5.91 10.93
N PHE A 44 0.98 6.32 10.99
CA PHE A 44 1.47 7.47 10.21
C PHE A 44 1.33 7.25 8.70
N LEU A 45 1.68 6.05 8.20
CA LEU A 45 1.65 5.78 6.76
C LEU A 45 0.24 5.54 6.22
N ALA A 46 -0.70 5.06 7.04
CA ALA A 46 -2.11 4.95 6.66
C ALA A 46 -2.73 6.34 6.46
N ASP A 47 -2.55 7.24 7.44
CA ASP A 47 -2.97 8.64 7.32
C ASP A 47 -2.34 9.31 6.11
N LYS A 48 -1.03 9.13 5.93
CA LYS A 48 -0.30 9.69 4.80
C LYS A 48 -0.81 9.17 3.46
N THR A 49 -1.17 7.89 3.35
CA THR A 49 -1.68 7.30 2.10
C THR A 49 -3.02 7.91 1.70
N LEU A 50 -3.92 8.10 2.67
CA LEU A 50 -5.23 8.71 2.43
C LEU A 50 -5.12 10.18 2.00
N ASN A 51 -4.21 10.91 2.65
CA ASN A 51 -4.15 12.38 2.58
C ASN A 51 -3.07 12.95 1.64
N LEU A 52 -2.22 12.11 1.02
CA LEU A 52 -1.19 12.59 0.10
C LEU A 52 -1.83 13.24 -1.14
N ARG A 53 -1.47 14.50 -1.42
CA ARG A 53 -2.01 15.27 -2.55
C ARG A 53 -1.32 14.91 -3.86
N ILE A 54 -1.67 13.76 -4.40
CA ILE A 54 -1.08 13.19 -5.64
C ILE A 54 -2.05 13.10 -6.81
N PHE A 55 -3.29 13.59 -6.65
CA PHE A 55 -4.28 13.65 -7.72
C PHE A 55 -4.41 15.08 -8.28
N PRO A 56 -4.53 15.22 -9.61
CA PRO A 56 -4.59 16.52 -10.24
C PRO A 56 -5.95 17.20 -10.06
N ASP A 57 -5.93 18.52 -9.93
CA ASP A 57 -7.11 19.38 -10.09
C ASP A 57 -7.48 19.56 -11.57
N ASN A 58 -8.52 20.36 -11.83
CA ASN A 58 -8.96 20.71 -13.18
C ASN A 58 -7.92 21.49 -14.01
N ARG A 59 -6.82 21.96 -13.41
CA ARG A 59 -5.69 22.63 -14.06
C ARG A 59 -4.46 21.73 -14.13
N GLY A 60 -4.58 20.45 -13.77
CA GLY A 60 -3.49 19.47 -13.81
C GLY A 60 -2.51 19.56 -12.63
N LYS A 61 -2.78 20.40 -11.61
CA LYS A 61 -1.90 20.54 -10.45
C LYS A 61 -2.25 19.50 -9.38
N MET A 62 -1.25 18.85 -8.81
CA MET A 62 -1.43 17.81 -7.77
C MET A 62 -1.88 18.45 -6.45
N ASN A 63 -3.19 18.51 -6.24
CA ASN A 63 -3.81 19.23 -5.13
C ASN A 63 -4.78 18.36 -4.32
N PHE A 64 -5.27 17.26 -4.90
CA PHE A 64 -6.25 16.39 -4.26
C PHE A 64 -5.61 15.12 -3.72
N SER A 65 -6.09 14.70 -2.57
CA SER A 65 -5.79 13.41 -1.94
C SER A 65 -6.69 12.30 -2.47
N CYS A 66 -6.49 11.07 -1.99
CA CYS A 66 -7.38 9.96 -2.33
C CYS A 66 -8.79 10.19 -1.76
N VAL A 67 -8.86 10.76 -0.55
CA VAL A 67 -10.13 11.11 0.10
C VAL A 67 -10.86 12.20 -0.68
N ASP A 68 -10.16 13.26 -1.10
CA ASP A 68 -10.78 14.39 -1.83
C ASP A 68 -11.45 13.98 -3.15
N ILE A 69 -10.94 12.91 -3.78
CA ILE A 69 -11.50 12.38 -5.04
C ILE A 69 -12.41 11.18 -4.84
N GLU A 70 -12.68 10.79 -3.59
CA GLU A 70 -13.43 9.57 -3.25
C GLU A 70 -12.87 8.33 -3.96
N GLY A 71 -11.54 8.24 -4.03
CA GLY A 71 -10.83 7.20 -4.79
C GLY A 71 -10.76 5.86 -4.06
N ASP A 72 -10.55 4.80 -4.83
CA ASP A 72 -10.37 3.46 -4.29
C ASP A 72 -8.93 3.21 -3.81
N VAL A 73 -8.73 2.23 -2.92
CA VAL A 73 -7.38 1.79 -2.50
C VAL A 73 -7.25 0.28 -2.65
N LEU A 74 -6.19 -0.18 -3.30
CA LEU A 74 -5.83 -1.60 -3.41
C LEU A 74 -4.52 -1.85 -2.67
N VAL A 75 -4.54 -2.67 -1.63
CA VAL A 75 -3.35 -2.99 -0.83
C VAL A 75 -2.85 -4.40 -1.15
N VAL A 76 -1.57 -4.53 -1.46
CA VAL A 76 -0.92 -5.82 -1.77
C VAL A 76 0.32 -5.98 -0.90
N SER A 77 0.40 -7.09 -0.17
CA SER A 77 1.60 -7.45 0.60
C SER A 77 2.79 -7.66 -0.34
N GLN A 78 3.90 -6.98 -0.06
CA GLN A 78 5.10 -6.95 -0.90
C GLN A 78 6.38 -6.99 -0.05
N PHE A 79 6.74 -8.18 0.46
CA PHE A 79 7.94 -8.36 1.29
C PHE A 79 9.24 -7.94 0.58
N THR A 80 9.27 -7.95 -0.75
CA THR A 80 10.48 -7.64 -1.51
C THR A 80 10.92 -6.18 -1.38
N LEU A 81 10.08 -5.30 -0.85
CA LEU A 81 10.46 -3.91 -0.53
C LEU A 81 11.53 -3.83 0.57
N ALA A 82 11.67 -4.87 1.39
CA ALA A 82 12.73 -5.02 2.38
C ALA A 82 14.03 -5.62 1.80
N GLY A 83 14.08 -5.85 0.48
CA GLY A 83 15.22 -6.46 -0.20
C GLY A 83 16.44 -5.54 -0.25
N ASP A 84 17.59 -6.06 0.18
CA ASP A 84 18.90 -5.44 0.00
C ASP A 84 19.53 -5.96 -1.30
N CYS A 85 19.63 -5.08 -2.29
CA CYS A 85 20.23 -5.37 -3.60
C CYS A 85 21.63 -4.76 -3.75
N SER A 86 22.28 -4.33 -2.66
CA SER A 86 23.59 -3.65 -2.72
C SER A 86 24.76 -4.58 -3.08
N ARG A 87 24.59 -5.90 -2.97
CA ARG A 87 25.64 -6.90 -3.24
C ARG A 87 25.15 -8.00 -4.17
N GLY A 88 25.90 -8.27 -5.24
CA GLY A 88 25.63 -9.36 -6.17
C GLY A 88 24.33 -9.20 -6.95
N ARG A 89 23.71 -10.32 -7.35
CA ARG A 89 22.48 -10.36 -8.17
C ARG A 89 21.26 -10.96 -7.45
N ARG A 90 21.45 -11.53 -6.25
CA ARG A 90 20.39 -12.12 -5.43
C ARG A 90 20.10 -11.18 -4.25
N PRO A 91 18.89 -10.61 -4.15
CA PRO A 91 18.53 -9.77 -3.02
C PRO A 91 18.60 -10.55 -1.70
N GLY A 92 19.13 -9.91 -0.66
CA GLY A 92 19.03 -10.38 0.73
C GLY A 92 17.76 -9.83 1.39
N PHE A 93 17.09 -10.63 2.21
CA PHE A 93 15.85 -10.23 2.90
C PHE A 93 15.99 -10.27 4.42
N ASP A 94 17.21 -10.19 4.94
CA ASP A 94 17.48 -10.23 6.38
C ASP A 94 16.81 -9.08 7.16
N ARG A 95 16.42 -8.00 6.46
CA ARG A 95 15.70 -6.86 7.01
C ARG A 95 14.18 -7.02 7.00
N ALA A 96 13.63 -7.98 6.26
CA ALA A 96 12.19 -8.22 6.25
C ALA A 96 11.74 -8.70 7.63
N ALA A 97 10.59 -8.19 8.09
CA ALA A 97 9.95 -8.75 9.28
C ALA A 97 9.54 -10.21 9.04
N ASP A 98 9.37 -10.97 10.12
CA ASP A 98 8.83 -12.32 10.02
C ASP A 98 7.35 -12.29 9.57
N PRO A 99 6.83 -13.41 9.05
CA PRO A 99 5.47 -13.44 8.49
C PRO A 99 4.35 -13.09 9.48
N HIS A 100 4.53 -13.33 10.78
CA HIS A 100 3.52 -13.04 11.78
C HIS A 100 3.41 -11.53 11.97
N THR A 101 4.50 -10.86 12.32
CA THR A 101 4.53 -9.39 12.48
C THR A 101 4.17 -8.67 11.19
N ALA A 102 4.63 -9.17 10.03
CA ALA A 102 4.25 -8.59 8.75
C ALA A 102 2.73 -8.65 8.49
N ARG A 103 2.09 -9.76 8.87
CA ARG A 103 0.64 -9.94 8.73
C ARG A 103 -0.14 -9.04 9.70
N GLU A 104 0.26 -8.97 10.96
CA GLU A 104 -0.37 -8.10 11.97
C GLU A 104 -0.38 -6.63 11.51
N TYR A 105 0.76 -6.13 11.01
CA TYR A 105 0.86 -4.74 10.58
C TYR A 105 0.14 -4.48 9.26
N TYR A 106 0.08 -5.48 8.37
CA TYR A 106 -0.70 -5.40 7.15
C TYR A 106 -2.21 -5.30 7.45
N GLU A 107 -2.71 -6.15 8.36
CA GLU A 107 -4.12 -6.14 8.77
C GLU A 107 -4.48 -4.84 9.51
N LEU A 108 -3.63 -4.36 10.42
CA LEU A 108 -3.79 -3.06 11.08
C LEU A 108 -3.83 -1.91 10.06
N TYR A 109 -2.94 -1.92 9.07
CA TYR A 109 -2.92 -0.90 8.02
C TYR A 109 -4.24 -0.87 7.23
N ILE A 110 -4.76 -2.04 6.84
CA ILE A 110 -6.04 -2.16 6.14
C ILE A 110 -7.20 -1.68 7.02
N GLU A 111 -7.22 -2.02 8.31
CA GLU A 111 -8.25 -1.55 9.24
C GLU A 111 -8.28 -0.01 9.31
N LEU A 112 -7.11 0.62 9.38
CA LEU A 112 -6.99 2.08 9.41
C LEU A 112 -7.50 2.73 8.12
N LEU A 113 -7.19 2.16 6.96
CA LEU A 113 -7.70 2.68 5.69
C LEU A 113 -9.23 2.53 5.59
N ASN A 114 -9.79 1.41 6.04
CA ASN A 114 -11.24 1.18 6.02
C ASN A 114 -12.02 2.22 6.85
N LYS A 115 -11.42 2.80 7.90
CA LYS A 115 -12.04 3.87 8.71
C LYS A 115 -12.30 5.16 7.91
N SER A 116 -11.70 5.33 6.74
CA SER A 116 -11.95 6.48 5.85
C SER A 116 -13.31 6.43 5.14
N GLY A 117 -13.95 5.27 5.07
CA GLY A 117 -15.18 5.06 4.28
C GLY A 117 -14.94 4.87 2.78
N LEU A 118 -13.69 4.94 2.31
CA LEU A 118 -13.33 4.62 0.93
C LEU A 118 -13.42 3.10 0.68
N LYS A 119 -13.59 2.71 -0.58
CA LYS A 119 -13.46 1.30 -0.98
C LYS A 119 -12.00 0.87 -0.86
N VAL A 120 -11.73 -0.01 0.10
CA VAL A 120 -10.41 -0.66 0.24
C VAL A 120 -10.53 -2.12 -0.20
N SER A 121 -9.73 -2.50 -1.19
CA SER A 121 -9.59 -3.88 -1.66
C SER A 121 -8.19 -4.39 -1.36
N THR A 122 -8.02 -5.71 -1.27
CA THR A 122 -6.75 -6.32 -0.88
C THR A 122 -6.36 -7.47 -1.78
N GLY A 123 -5.05 -7.75 -1.86
CA GLY A 123 -4.57 -9.07 -2.29
C GLY A 123 -4.86 -10.17 -1.25
N ARG A 124 -4.11 -11.26 -1.34
CA ARG A 124 -4.18 -12.41 -0.42
C ARG A 124 -2.87 -12.59 0.35
#